data_AF-A0A830QR27-F1
#
_entry.id   AF-A0A830QR27-F1
#
_cell.length_a   1.000
_cell.length_b   1.000
_cell.length_c   1.000
_cell.angle_alpha   90.00
_cell.angle_beta   90.00
_cell.angle_gamma   90.00
#
_symmetry.space_group_name_H-M   'P 1'
#
loop_
_entity.id
_entity.type
_entity.pdbx_description
1 polymer ?
#
loop_
_entity_poly.entity_id
_entity_poly.type
_entity_poly.pdbx_seq_one_letter_code
_entity_poly.pdbx_strand_id
1 'polypeptide(L)'
;MTYGIYVIRDAKTTFMLPTVDFNNASAMRNFEHAVRHPDSLMKSHPNDFGLYRVGSFDNETGEIMPEFPPQFICDATVCLRKEDE
;
A
#
# COMPACT_ATOMS: atom_id res chain seq x y z
N MET A 1 -2.81 18.13 -9.90
CA MET A 1 -2.98 17.51 -8.56
C MET A 1 -2.11 16.27 -8.48
N THR A 2 -1.38 16.12 -7.38
CA THR A 2 -0.43 15.02 -7.21
C THR A 2 -1.06 13.85 -6.45
N TYR A 3 -1.01 12.67 -7.06
CA TYR A 3 -1.41 11.39 -6.47
C TYR A 3 -0.18 10.61 -6.03
N GLY A 4 -0.33 9.71 -5.06
CA GLY A 4 0.71 8.76 -4.71
C GLY A 4 0.61 7.49 -5.55
N ILE A 5 1.76 6.93 -5.91
CA ILE A 5 1.87 5.60 -6.53
C ILE A 5 2.33 4.65 -5.43
N TYR A 6 1.52 3.63 -5.15
CA TYR A 6 1.74 2.69 -4.07
C TYR A 6 1.89 1.26 -4.61
N VAL A 7 2.64 0.46 -3.87
CA VAL A 7 2.82 -0.97 -4.13
C VAL A 7 2.73 -1.74 -2.83
N ILE A 8 2.23 -2.96 -2.91
CA ILE A 8 2.30 -3.91 -1.80
C ILE A 8 3.56 -4.74 -2.01
N ARG A 9 4.42 -4.80 -0.99
CA ARG A 9 5.61 -5.63 -0.98
C ARG A 9 5.31 -6.91 -0.22
N ASP A 10 5.53 -8.05 -0.88
CA ASP A 10 5.62 -9.35 -0.23
C ASP A 10 7.09 -9.63 0.09
N ALA A 11 7.40 -9.84 1.37
CA ALA A 11 8.74 -10.15 1.85
C ALA A 11 9.28 -11.50 1.33
N LYS A 12 8.40 -12.41 0.91
CA LYS A 12 8.74 -13.74 0.39
C LYS A 12 8.82 -13.79 -1.12
N THR A 13 8.20 -12.84 -1.82
CA THR A 13 8.21 -12.77 -3.28
C THR A 13 8.73 -11.42 -3.78
N THR A 14 7.87 -10.57 -4.32
CA THR A 14 8.22 -9.31 -4.99
C THR A 14 7.22 -8.20 -4.66
N PHE A 15 7.37 -7.04 -5.32
CA PHE A 15 6.35 -6.01 -5.33
C PHE A 15 5.19 -6.41 -6.27
N MET A 16 3.97 -6.24 -5.76
CA MET A 16 2.76 -6.36 -6.56
C MET A 16 2.59 -5.18 -7.53
N LEU A 17 1.59 -5.26 -8.40
CA LEU A 17 1.29 -4.19 -9.35
C LEU A 17 0.97 -2.88 -8.62
N PRO A 18 1.43 -1.74 -9.15
CA PRO A 18 1.19 -0.45 -8.53
C PRO A 18 -0.27 -0.03 -8.62
N THR A 19 -0.72 0.69 -7.60
CA THR A 19 -2.01 1.39 -7.56
C THR A 19 -1.77 2.87 -7.34
N VAL A 20 -2.74 3.70 -7.74
CA VAL A 20 -2.68 5.16 -7.55
C VAL A 20 -3.77 5.56 -6.58
N ASP A 21 -3.40 6.41 -5.62
CA ASP A 21 -4.30 6.88 -4.56
C ASP A 21 -4.08 8.36 -4.27
N PHE A 22 -5.13 9.04 -3.80
CA PHE A 22 -5.10 10.48 -3.52
C PHE A 22 -4.02 10.88 -2.50
N ASN A 23 -3.82 10.06 -1.47
CA ASN A 23 -2.84 10.27 -0.41
C ASN A 23 -2.60 8.97 0.37
N ASN A 24 -1.65 9.01 1.32
CA ASN A 24 -1.29 7.84 2.13
C ASN A 24 -2.51 7.27 2.88
N ALA A 25 -3.42 8.10 3.38
CA ALA A 25 -4.59 7.64 4.14
C ALA A 25 -5.59 6.86 3.27
N SER A 26 -5.84 7.32 2.04
CA SER A 26 -6.66 6.60 1.05
C SER A 26 -6.04 5.23 0.73
N ALA A 27 -4.72 5.22 0.45
CA ALA A 27 -3.99 4.00 0.15
C ALA A 27 -4.01 3.00 1.31
N MET A 28 -3.83 3.48 2.55
CA MET A 28 -3.91 2.64 3.76
C MET A 28 -5.29 2.01 3.92
N ARG A 29 -6.36 2.75 3.65
CA ARG A 29 -7.74 2.21 3.73
C ARG A 29 -8.00 1.14 2.66
N ASN A 30 -7.53 1.36 1.43
CA ASN A 30 -7.65 0.38 0.35
C ASN A 30 -6.84 -0.88 0.66
N PHE A 31 -5.63 -0.70 1.21
CA PHE A 31 -4.78 -1.80 1.67
C PHE A 31 -5.44 -2.58 2.81
N GLU A 32 -6.00 -1.90 3.82
CA GLU A 32 -6.73 -2.53 4.91
C GLU A 32 -7.90 -3.38 4.39
N HIS A 33 -8.67 -2.87 3.42
CA HIS A 33 -9.74 -3.62 2.78
C HIS A 33 -9.20 -4.89 2.07
N ALA A 34 -8.08 -4.79 1.36
CA ALA A 34 -7.43 -5.93 0.70
C ALA A 34 -6.88 -6.96 1.70
N VAL A 35 -6.35 -6.51 2.83
CA VAL A 35 -5.87 -7.37 3.93
C VAL A 35 -7.03 -8.10 4.62
N ARG A 36 -8.18 -7.44 4.77
CA ARG A 36 -9.36 -8.01 5.47
C ARG A 36 -10.19 -8.95 4.60
N HIS A 37 -10.00 -8.92 3.28
CA HIS A 37 -10.78 -9.73 2.34
C HIS A 37 -10.70 -11.23 2.71
N PRO A 38 -11.84 -11.95 2.78
CA PRO A 38 -11.82 -13.40 2.95
C PRO A 38 -10.99 -14.00 1.80
N ASP A 39 -10.17 -15.00 2.12
CA ASP A 39 -9.28 -15.69 1.18
C ASP A 39 -8.04 -14.92 0.66
N SER A 40 -7.75 -13.73 1.20
CA SER A 40 -6.50 -13.01 0.88
C SER A 40 -5.29 -13.64 1.59
N LEU A 41 -4.19 -13.84 0.85
CA LEU A 41 -2.88 -14.23 1.42
C LEU A 41 -2.38 -13.22 2.45
N MET A 42 -2.74 -11.95 2.28
CA MET A 42 -2.37 -10.89 3.22
C MET A 42 -3.06 -11.06 4.58
N LYS A 43 -4.23 -11.70 4.61
CA LYS A 43 -4.93 -12.04 5.85
C LYS A 43 -4.27 -13.21 6.56
N SER A 44 -3.78 -14.21 5.82
CA SER A 44 -3.18 -15.41 6.40
C SER A 44 -1.73 -15.18 6.86
N HIS A 45 -0.97 -14.32 6.17
CA HIS A 45 0.42 -14.03 6.48
C HIS A 45 0.69 -12.51 6.57
N PRO A 46 0.01 -11.76 7.46
CA PRO A 46 0.09 -10.31 7.50
C PRO A 46 1.49 -9.76 7.79
N ASN A 47 2.36 -10.51 8.49
CA ASN A 47 3.74 -10.09 8.76
C ASN A 47 4.62 -10.02 7.50
N ASP A 48 4.19 -10.64 6.39
CA ASP A 48 4.97 -10.69 5.16
C ASP A 48 4.61 -9.56 4.19
N PHE A 49 3.56 -8.76 4.48
CA PHE A 49 3.06 -7.73 3.57
C PHE A 49 3.15 -6.32 4.16
N GLY A 50 3.70 -5.41 3.37
CA GLY A 50 3.73 -3.98 3.69
C GLY A 50 3.32 -3.11 2.51
N LEU A 51 2.71 -1.97 2.79
CA LEU A 51 2.38 -0.93 1.82
C LEU A 51 3.54 0.07 1.71
N TYR A 52 3.95 0.36 0.47
CA TYR A 52 5.02 1.29 0.16
C TYR A 52 4.55 2.31 -0.87
N ARG A 53 5.06 3.54 -0.80
CA ARG A 53 4.95 4.54 -1.86
C ARG A 53 6.24 4.54 -2.68
N VAL A 54 6.11 4.46 -3.99
CA VAL A 54 7.24 4.37 -4.94
C VAL A 54 7.38 5.61 -5.82
N GLY A 55 6.49 6.58 -5.65
CA GLY A 55 6.51 7.82 -6.38
C GLY A 55 5.19 8.57 -6.30
N SER A 56 5.10 9.59 -7.13
CA SER A 56 3.91 10.40 -7.29
C SER A 56 3.60 10.65 -8.75
N PHE A 57 2.32 10.75 -9.05
CA PHE A 57 1.80 11.05 -10.38
C PHE A 57 1.11 12.42 -10.36
N ASP A 58 1.52 13.34 -11.22
CA ASP A 58 0.82 14.61 -11.43
C ASP A 58 -0.17 14.48 -12.58
N ASN A 59 -1.47 14.59 -12.28
CA ASN A 59 -2.53 14.44 -13.26
C ASN A 59 -2.71 15.66 -14.19
N GLU A 60 -2.06 16.79 -13.92
CA GLU A 60 -2.12 17.98 -14.78
C GLU A 60 -1.06 17.93 -15.87
N THR A 61 0.15 17.47 -15.53
CA THR A 61 1.28 17.40 -16.45
C THR A 61 1.50 16.00 -17.05
N GLY A 62 0.97 14.96 -16.39
CA GLY A 62 1.23 13.55 -16.73
C GLY A 62 2.59 13.05 -16.23
N GLU A 63 3.31 13.83 -15.42
CA GLU A 63 4.63 13.46 -14.91
C GLU A 63 4.55 12.41 -13.81
N ILE A 64 5.47 11.45 -13.85
CA ILE A 64 5.71 10.48 -12.77
C ILE A 64 7.05 10.82 -12.13
N MET A 65 7.01 11.22 -10.87
CA MET A 65 8.19 11.44 -10.06
C MET A 65 8.47 10.19 -9.22
N PRO A 66 9.55 9.43 -9.49
CA PRO A 66 9.89 8.25 -8.71
C PRO A 66 10.42 8.63 -7.33
N GLU A 67 10.12 7.81 -6.32
CA GLU A 67 10.65 7.93 -4.96
C GLU A 67 11.58 6.75 -4.67
N PHE A 68 12.87 7.04 -4.46
CA PHE A 68 13.89 6.04 -4.17
C PHE A 68 14.76 6.48 -2.98
N PRO A 69 14.83 5.68 -1.89
CA PRO A 69 14.19 4.37 -1.73
C PRO A 69 12.66 4.48 -1.57
N PRO A 70 11.88 3.41 -1.88
CA PRO A 70 10.44 3.39 -1.63
C PRO A 70 10.13 3.73 -0.17
N GLN A 71 9.15 4.60 0.05
CA GLN A 71 8.73 5.00 1.38
C GLN A 71 7.81 3.94 1.98
N PHE A 72 8.18 3.38 3.13
CA PHE A 72 7.30 2.50 3.89
C PHE A 72 6.13 3.29 4.50
N ILE A 73 4.90 2.80 4.29
CA ILE A 73 3.67 3.45 4.77
C ILE A 73 3.10 2.70 5.97
N CYS A 74 2.80 1.41 5.82
CA CYS A 74 2.27 0.60 6.91
C CYS A 74 2.43 -0.90 6.66
N ASP A 75 2.28 -1.65 7.74
CA ASP A 75 2.36 -3.11 7.77
C ASP A 75 0.95 -3.71 7.78
N ALA A 76 0.71 -4.85 7.10
CA ALA A 76 -0.62 -5.48 7.10
C ALA A 76 -1.07 -5.92 8.50
N THR A 77 -0.12 -6.14 9.43
CA THR A 77 -0.40 -6.44 10.84
C THR A 77 -1.19 -5.34 11.54
N VAL A 78 -0.95 -4.08 11.19
CA VAL A 78 -1.65 -2.92 11.77
C VAL A 78 -3.12 -2.93 11.37
N CYS A 79 -3.44 -3.35 10.15
CA CYS A 79 -4.79 -3.42 9.60
C CYS A 79 -5.67 -4.49 10.27
N LEU A 80 -5.07 -5.47 10.96
CA LEU A 80 -5.77 -6.59 11.61
C LEU A 80 -5.92 -6.45 13.12
N ARG A 81 -5.32 -5.44 13.76
CA ARG A 81 -5.56 -5.18 15.18
C ARG A 81 -7.02 -4.79 15.36
N LYS A 82 -7.76 -5.61 16.10
CA LYS A 82 -9.14 -5.33 16.50
C LYS A 82 -9.16 -4.01 17.29
N GLU A 83 -10.21 -3.23 17.08
CA GLU A 83 -10.73 -2.34 18.11
C GLU A 83 -11.20 -3.23 19.27
N ASP A 84 -10.26 -3.69 20.10
CA ASP A 84 -10.56 -4.22 21.42
C ASP A 84 -10.55 -3.03 22.39
N GLU A 85 -11.66 -2.29 22.43
CA GLU A 85 -12.15 -1.54 23.59
C GLU A 85 -13.65 -1.22 23.47
#